data_AF-R6XFS9-F1
#
_entry.id   AF-R6XFS9-F1
#
_cell.length_a   1.000
_cell.length_b   1.000
_cell.length_c   1.000
_cell.angle_alpha   90.00
_cell.angle_beta   90.00
_cell.angle_gamma   90.00
#
_symmetry.space_group_name_H-M   'P 1'
#
loop_
_entity.id
_entity.type
_entity.pdbx_description
1 polymer ?
#
loop_
_entity_poly.entity_id
_entity_poly.type
_entity_poly.pdbx_seq_one_letter_code
_entity_poly.pdbx_strand_id
1 'polypeptide(L)'
;MKVIDKEITNPKVKSLLTNMFIYGYSMMPTGDIKTIWEAYKVFAKDYPAVIAKYEPMIKTAMKSFNGKPLPSDPTLEAPDGSTCKLSSLYGKLTYIDMWATWCGPCCKEIPHLEKVVEKYKGNDKIQFLSLSIDANKQAWLNKLKKV
;
A
#
# COMPACT_ATOMS: atom_id res chain seq x y z
N MET A 1 24.88 4.17 6.15
CA MET A 1 25.04 2.75 6.57
C MET A 1 26.42 2.35 7.11
N LYS A 2 27.53 3.05 6.80
CA LYS A 2 28.89 2.69 7.32
C LYS A 2 29.01 2.61 8.85
N VAL A 3 28.14 3.31 9.59
CA VAL A 3 28.11 3.32 11.07
C VAL A 3 27.58 2.00 11.63
N ILE A 4 26.59 1.37 10.99
CA ILE A 4 25.98 0.13 11.50
C ILE A 4 26.99 -1.01 11.48
N ASP A 5 27.80 -1.11 10.43
CA ASP A 5 28.82 -2.15 10.34
C ASP A 5 29.99 -1.96 11.29
N LYS A 6 30.29 -0.70 11.64
CA LYS A 6 31.40 -0.35 12.52
C LYS A 6 31.05 -0.50 14.00
N GLU A 7 29.85 -0.09 14.39
CA GLU A 7 29.47 0.07 15.81
C GLU A 7 28.60 -1.08 16.33
N ILE A 8 27.93 -1.84 15.46
CA ILE A 8 27.00 -2.89 15.90
C ILE A 8 27.57 -4.26 15.54
N THR A 9 28.03 -5.00 16.53
CA THR A 9 28.64 -6.32 16.34
C THR A 9 27.64 -7.47 16.45
N ASN A 10 26.48 -7.25 17.09
CA ASN A 10 25.49 -8.30 17.29
C ASN A 10 24.68 -8.57 15.99
N PRO A 11 24.72 -9.81 15.45
CA PRO A 11 24.09 -10.13 14.18
C PRO A 11 22.56 -10.05 14.21
N LYS A 12 21.92 -10.27 15.37
CA LYS A 12 20.46 -10.11 15.53
C LYS A 12 20.07 -8.64 15.47
N VAL A 13 20.85 -7.76 16.11
CA VAL A 13 20.62 -6.31 16.10
C VAL A 13 20.81 -5.74 14.69
N LYS A 14 21.87 -6.17 13.99
CA LYS A 14 22.07 -5.81 12.58
C LYS A 14 20.90 -6.25 11.69
N SER A 15 20.43 -7.49 11.82
CA SER A 15 19.28 -8.00 11.06
C SER A 15 18.00 -7.18 11.34
N LEU A 16 17.75 -6.85 12.61
CA LEU A 16 16.62 -6.01 13.01
C LEU A 16 16.70 -4.63 12.37
N LEU A 17 17.86 -3.97 12.43
CA LEU A 17 18.04 -2.63 11.84
C LEU A 17 17.90 -2.64 10.32
N THR A 18 18.40 -3.68 9.66
CA THR A 18 18.22 -3.90 8.23
C THR A 18 16.73 -4.00 7.87
N ASN A 19 15.96 -4.79 8.62
CA ASN A 19 14.52 -4.88 8.45
C ASN A 19 13.79 -3.55 8.76
N MET A 20 14.17 -2.85 9.83
CA MET A 20 13.57 -1.58 10.22
C MET A 20 13.80 -0.50 9.16
N PHE A 21 14.99 -0.44 8.58
CA PHE A 21 15.32 0.53 7.53
C PHE A 21 14.43 0.33 6.31
N ILE A 22 14.39 -0.89 5.76
CA ILE A 22 13.57 -1.14 4.56
C ILE A 22 12.08 -1.04 4.86
N TYR A 23 11.65 -1.41 6.06
CA TYR A 23 10.26 -1.23 6.48
C TYR A 23 9.88 0.25 6.51
N GLY A 24 10.66 1.10 7.17
CA GLY A 24 10.43 2.55 7.19
C GLY A 24 10.42 3.15 5.78
N TYR A 25 11.38 2.77 4.95
CA TYR A 25 11.42 3.16 3.54
C TYR A 25 10.19 2.71 2.76
N SER A 26 9.72 1.48 2.97
CA SER A 26 8.55 0.94 2.28
C SER A 26 7.25 1.67 2.65
N MET A 27 7.16 2.24 3.86
CA MET A 27 6.02 3.03 4.29
C MET A 27 6.04 4.46 3.74
N MET A 28 7.23 5.03 3.57
CA MET A 28 7.43 6.40 3.08
C MET A 28 8.55 6.42 2.04
N PRO A 29 8.29 5.91 0.83
CA PRO A 29 9.29 5.88 -0.21
C PRO A 29 9.61 7.30 -0.66
N THR A 30 10.89 7.66 -0.60
CA THR A 30 11.41 8.93 -1.08
C THR A 30 12.54 8.66 -2.08
N GLY A 31 12.77 9.60 -3.01
CA GLY A 31 13.80 9.45 -4.04
C GLY A 31 13.55 8.31 -5.03
N ASP A 32 14.61 7.89 -5.72
CA ASP A 32 14.54 6.81 -6.71
C ASP A 32 14.58 5.42 -6.05
N ILE A 33 13.44 4.72 -6.09
CA ILE A 33 13.28 3.37 -5.52
C ILE A 33 14.30 2.39 -6.09
N LYS A 34 14.68 2.51 -7.37
CA LYS A 34 15.67 1.62 -8.00
C LYS A 34 17.05 1.79 -7.37
N THR A 35 17.55 3.01 -7.32
CA THR A 35 18.85 3.31 -6.72
C THR A 35 18.92 2.89 -5.26
N ILE A 36 17.86 3.16 -4.49
CA ILE A 36 17.81 2.82 -3.07
C ILE A 36 17.75 1.31 -2.86
N TRP A 37 16.97 0.59 -3.68
CA TRP A 37 16.89 -0.87 -3.59
C TRP A 37 18.22 -1.56 -3.91
N GLU A 38 18.93 -1.11 -4.95
CA GLU A 38 20.25 -1.66 -5.28
C GLU A 38 21.27 -1.40 -4.15
N ALA A 39 21.30 -0.18 -3.59
CA ALA A 39 22.14 0.12 -2.44
C ALA A 39 21.77 -0.70 -1.19
N TYR A 40 20.46 -0.92 -0.97
CA TYR A 40 19.96 -1.73 0.14
C TYR A 40 20.38 -3.20 -0.01
N LYS A 41 20.30 -3.80 -1.20
CA LYS A 41 20.76 -5.19 -1.42
C LYS A 41 22.24 -5.38 -1.10
N VAL A 42 23.09 -4.41 -1.42
CA VAL A 42 24.52 -4.46 -1.08
C VAL A 42 24.72 -4.46 0.43
N PHE A 43 23.93 -3.67 1.16
CA PHE A 43 24.00 -3.60 2.62
C PHE A 43 23.39 -4.81 3.32
N ALA A 44 22.27 -5.30 2.82
CA ALA A 44 21.54 -6.43 3.38
C ALA A 44 22.05 -7.79 2.84
N LYS A 45 23.21 -7.82 2.18
CA LYS A 45 23.77 -9.02 1.52
C LYS A 45 23.87 -10.23 2.45
N ASP A 46 24.14 -9.98 3.74
CA ASP A 46 24.28 -11.01 4.78
C ASP A 46 22.91 -11.46 5.35
N TYR A 47 21.81 -10.83 4.91
CA TYR A 47 20.44 -11.06 5.37
C TYR A 47 19.48 -11.36 4.20
N PRO A 48 19.70 -12.43 3.42
CA PRO A 48 18.92 -12.74 2.22
C PRO A 48 17.43 -12.94 2.50
N ALA A 49 17.05 -13.43 3.68
CA ALA A 49 15.66 -13.58 4.09
C ALA A 49 14.91 -12.23 4.15
N VAL A 50 15.58 -11.16 4.58
CA VAL A 50 14.98 -9.82 4.60
C VAL A 50 14.85 -9.30 3.18
N ILE A 51 15.85 -9.50 2.32
CA ILE A 51 15.75 -9.13 0.90
C ILE A 51 14.56 -9.83 0.24
N ALA A 52 14.45 -11.16 0.37
CA ALA A 52 13.38 -11.96 -0.21
C ALA A 52 11.98 -11.53 0.25
N LYS A 53 11.86 -11.09 1.51
CA LYS A 53 10.59 -10.57 2.06
C LYS A 53 10.11 -9.30 1.36
N TYR A 54 11.01 -8.35 1.07
CA TYR A 54 10.64 -7.03 0.52
C TYR A 54 10.77 -6.93 -1.01
N GLU A 55 11.55 -7.82 -1.64
CA GLU A 55 11.75 -7.85 -3.08
C GLU A 55 10.44 -7.83 -3.91
N PRO A 56 9.40 -8.65 -3.62
CA PRO A 56 8.17 -8.62 -4.40
C PRO A 56 7.44 -7.27 -4.27
N MET A 57 7.40 -6.69 -3.07
CA MET A 57 6.79 -5.38 -2.83
C MET A 57 7.51 -4.29 -3.62
N ILE A 58 8.85 -4.27 -3.56
CA ILE A 58 9.66 -3.28 -4.26
C ILE A 58 9.55 -3.43 -5.79
N LYS A 59 9.58 -4.66 -6.31
CA LYS A 59 9.36 -4.93 -7.75
C LYS A 59 7.99 -4.45 -8.22
N THR A 60 6.95 -4.64 -7.41
CA THR A 60 5.61 -4.13 -7.72
C THR A 60 5.59 -2.60 -7.66
N ALA A 61 6.14 -1.98 -6.62
CA ALA A 61 6.22 -0.53 -6.49
C ALA A 61 6.94 0.13 -7.67
N MET A 62 8.04 -0.48 -8.16
CA MET A 62 8.76 -0.02 -9.35
C MET A 62 7.91 -0.06 -10.65
N LYS A 63 6.85 -0.86 -10.69
CA LYS A 63 5.93 -0.96 -11.83
C LYS A 63 4.71 -0.06 -11.70
N SER A 64 4.48 0.52 -10.52
CA SER A 64 3.28 1.30 -10.20
C SER A 64 3.44 2.82 -10.35
N PHE A 65 4.51 3.29 -11.00
CA PHE A 65 4.72 4.73 -11.23
C PHE A 65 3.73 5.33 -12.25
N ASN A 66 3.58 6.65 -12.19
CA ASN A 66 2.71 7.44 -13.07
C ASN A 66 2.83 7.03 -14.55
N GLY A 67 1.68 6.80 -15.19
CA GLY A 67 1.59 6.42 -16.61
C GLY A 67 1.82 4.94 -16.89
N LYS A 68 2.13 4.11 -15.89
CA LYS A 68 2.12 2.64 -16.03
C LYS A 68 0.73 2.09 -15.74
N PRO A 69 0.33 0.99 -16.41
CA PRO A 69 -0.89 0.28 -16.06
C PRO A 69 -0.78 -0.27 -14.63
N LEU A 70 -1.93 -0.46 -13.97
CA LEU A 70 -1.97 -1.12 -12.67
C LEU A 70 -1.30 -2.50 -12.76
N PRO A 71 -0.49 -2.88 -11.76
CA PRO A 71 0.30 -4.12 -11.80
C PRO A 71 -0.56 -5.38 -11.67
N SER A 72 -1.83 -5.25 -11.24
CA SER A 72 -2.76 -6.35 -11.02
C SER A 72 -4.20 -5.93 -11.33
N ASP A 73 -5.04 -6.92 -11.61
CA ASP A 73 -6.49 -6.78 -11.81
C ASP A 73 -7.27 -7.65 -10.81
N PRO A 74 -7.34 -7.23 -9.53
CA PRO A 74 -8.04 -7.98 -8.50
C PRO A 74 -9.54 -8.06 -8.79
N THR A 75 -10.15 -9.15 -8.32
CA THR A 75 -11.60 -9.22 -8.21
C THR A 75 -12.01 -8.53 -6.92
N LEU A 76 -12.87 -7.53 -7.03
CA LEU A 76 -13.46 -6.79 -5.93
C LEU A 76 -14.79 -7.43 -5.55
N GLU A 77 -15.11 -7.40 -4.27
CA GLU A 77 -16.39 -7.86 -3.74
C GLU A 77 -17.11 -6.69 -3.07
N ALA A 78 -18.38 -6.52 -3.41
CA ALA A 78 -19.25 -5.51 -2.82
C ALA A 78 -19.94 -6.04 -1.55
N PRO A 79 -20.53 -5.16 -0.71
CA PRO A 79 -21.20 -5.59 0.51
C PRO A 79 -22.38 -6.55 0.31
N ASP A 80 -23.01 -6.53 -0.87
CA ASP A 80 -24.09 -7.42 -1.27
C ASP A 80 -23.60 -8.79 -1.80
N GLY A 81 -22.28 -9.00 -1.88
CA GLY A 81 -21.66 -10.21 -2.40
C GLY A 81 -21.48 -10.24 -3.91
N SER A 82 -21.92 -9.21 -4.64
CA SER A 82 -21.60 -9.07 -6.06
C SER A 82 -20.09 -8.85 -6.24
N THR A 83 -19.56 -9.27 -7.39
CA THR A 83 -18.14 -9.14 -7.70
C THR A 83 -17.91 -8.46 -9.03
N CYS A 84 -16.82 -7.71 -9.12
CA CYS A 84 -16.37 -7.10 -10.37
C CYS A 84 -14.84 -7.12 -10.46
N LYS A 85 -14.29 -6.92 -11.66
CA LYS A 85 -12.85 -6.71 -11.83
C LYS A 85 -12.50 -5.25 -11.63
N LEU A 86 -11.32 -4.95 -11.09
CA LEU A 86 -10.85 -3.56 -11.02
C LEU A 86 -10.77 -2.93 -12.42
N SER A 87 -10.40 -3.71 -13.43
CA SER A 87 -10.37 -3.28 -14.84
C SER A 87 -11.74 -2.91 -15.40
N SER A 88 -12.84 -3.43 -14.86
CA SER A 88 -14.19 -3.04 -15.30
C SER A 88 -14.54 -1.61 -14.89
N LEU A 89 -13.75 -0.99 -14.01
CA LEU A 89 -13.90 0.41 -13.61
C LEU A 89 -13.12 1.38 -14.51
N TYR A 90 -12.40 0.89 -15.52
CA TYR A 90 -11.64 1.76 -16.43
C TYR A 90 -12.57 2.61 -17.32
N GLY A 91 -12.03 3.73 -17.81
CA GLY A 91 -12.74 4.69 -18.67
C GLY A 91 -13.18 5.98 -17.97
N LYS A 92 -13.28 5.96 -16.63
CA LYS A 92 -13.44 7.15 -15.79
C LYS A 92 -12.21 7.38 -14.93
N LEU A 93 -11.98 8.62 -14.54
CA LEU A 93 -11.02 8.90 -13.47
C LEU A 93 -11.52 8.22 -12.20
N THR A 94 -10.75 7.26 -11.69
CA THR A 94 -11.13 6.50 -10.50
C THR A 94 -10.26 6.92 -9.33
N TYR A 95 -10.87 7.57 -8.34
CA TYR A 95 -10.24 7.83 -7.05
C TYR A 95 -10.40 6.60 -6.16
N ILE A 96 -9.31 6.01 -5.69
CA ILE A 96 -9.34 4.82 -4.83
C ILE A 96 -8.89 5.22 -3.43
N ASP A 97 -9.76 5.01 -2.44
CA ASP A 97 -9.45 5.13 -1.02
C ASP A 97 -9.27 3.73 -0.42
N MET A 98 -8.02 3.36 -0.11
CA MET A 98 -7.74 2.09 0.54
C MET A 98 -7.68 2.27 2.05
N TRP A 99 -8.53 1.56 2.79
CA TRP A 99 -8.62 1.69 4.24
C TRP A 99 -8.88 0.35 4.91
N ALA A 100 -8.80 0.34 6.24
CA ALA A 100 -9.17 -0.83 7.05
C ALA A 100 -9.84 -0.41 8.35
N THR A 101 -10.67 -1.28 8.92
CA THR A 101 -11.39 -0.99 10.17
C THR A 101 -10.47 -0.71 11.36
N TRP A 102 -9.27 -1.27 11.34
CA TRP A 102 -8.23 -1.07 12.35
C TRP A 102 -7.31 0.14 12.05
N CYS A 103 -7.41 0.74 10.86
CA CYS A 103 -6.66 1.95 10.52
C CYS A 103 -7.40 3.19 11.03
N GLY A 104 -7.06 3.62 12.26
CA GLY A 104 -7.65 4.79 12.89
C GLY A 104 -7.56 6.07 12.05
N PRO A 105 -6.39 6.44 11.50
CA PRO A 105 -6.26 7.60 10.61
C PRO A 105 -7.13 7.47 9.35
N CYS A 106 -7.11 6.31 8.67
CA CYS A 106 -7.93 6.10 7.47
C CYS A 106 -9.42 6.30 7.77
N CYS A 107 -9.91 5.76 8.89
CA CYS A 107 -11.31 5.93 9.29
C CYS A 107 -11.69 7.38 9.59
N LYS A 108 -10.75 8.21 10.04
CA LYS A 108 -10.97 9.64 10.30
C LYS A 108 -11.05 10.47 9.02
N GLU A 109 -10.46 9.99 7.92
CA GLU A 109 -10.52 10.66 6.62
C GLU A 109 -11.84 10.41 5.87
N ILE A 110 -12.56 9.33 6.18
CA ILE A 110 -13.80 8.94 5.49
C ILE A 110 -14.85 10.10 5.45
N PRO A 111 -15.17 10.80 6.56
CA PRO A 111 -16.13 11.91 6.52
C PRO A 111 -15.66 13.10 5.67
N HIS A 112 -14.35 13.25 5.47
CA HIS A 112 -13.81 14.27 4.57
C HIS A 112 -13.94 13.83 3.11
N LEU A 113 -13.69 12.57 2.82
CA LEU A 113 -13.90 11.99 1.50
C LEU A 113 -15.37 12.06 1.06
N GLU A 114 -16.32 11.83 1.96
CA GLU A 114 -17.76 11.98 1.69
C GLU A 114 -18.12 13.39 1.19
N LYS A 115 -17.49 14.43 1.75
CA LYS A 115 -17.68 15.81 1.28
C LYS A 115 -17.14 16.01 -0.15
N VAL A 116 -16.04 15.34 -0.48
CA VAL A 116 -15.49 15.36 -1.85
C VAL A 116 -16.45 14.63 -2.79
N VAL A 117 -16.95 13.46 -2.41
CA VAL A 117 -17.93 12.70 -3.21
C VAL A 117 -19.17 13.57 -3.49
N GLU A 118 -19.72 14.24 -2.47
CA GLU A 118 -20.89 15.12 -2.65
C GLU A 118 -20.57 16.31 -3.56
N LYS A 119 -19.36 16.91 -3.45
CA LYS A 119 -18.93 18.00 -4.34
C LYS A 119 -18.86 17.59 -5.81
N TYR A 120 -18.52 16.32 -6.09
CA TYR A 120 -18.40 15.79 -7.45
C TYR A 120 -19.66 15.05 -7.93
N LYS A 121 -20.76 15.11 -7.17
CA LYS A 121 -22.03 14.50 -7.54
C LYS A 121 -22.55 15.07 -8.86
N GLY A 122 -22.97 14.18 -9.76
CA GLY A 122 -23.41 14.55 -11.12
C GLY A 122 -22.28 14.69 -12.14
N ASN A 123 -21.00 14.59 -11.74
CA ASN A 123 -19.89 14.52 -12.69
C ASN A 123 -19.68 13.07 -13.14
N ASP A 124 -19.95 12.80 -14.42
CA ASP A 124 -19.85 11.47 -15.01
C ASP A 124 -18.41 11.03 -15.33
N LYS A 125 -17.44 11.95 -15.27
CA LYS A 125 -16.02 11.71 -15.59
C LYS A 125 -15.20 11.14 -14.44
N ILE A 126 -15.70 11.22 -13.21
CA ILE A 126 -15.02 10.75 -12.00
C ILE A 126 -15.89 9.76 -11.25
N GLN A 127 -15.24 8.78 -10.62
CA GLN A 127 -15.89 7.86 -9.68
C GLN A 127 -14.97 7.61 -8.49
N PHE A 128 -15.58 7.25 -7.36
CA PHE A 128 -14.89 7.01 -6.10
C PHE A 128 -15.08 5.55 -5.70
N LEU A 129 -13.97 4.87 -5.42
CA LEU A 129 -13.94 3.49 -4.93
C LEU A 129 -13.36 3.49 -3.52
N SER A 130 -14.20 3.21 -2.53
CA SER A 130 -13.74 2.93 -1.16
C SER A 130 -13.46 1.43 -1.03
N LEU A 131 -12.19 1.08 -0.83
CA LEU A 131 -11.69 -0.30 -0.82
C LEU A 131 -11.20 -0.69 0.57
N SER A 132 -11.86 -1.67 1.20
CA SER A 132 -11.37 -2.25 2.45
C SER A 132 -10.25 -3.25 2.17
N ILE A 133 -9.19 -3.21 2.98
CA ILE A 133 -8.10 -4.20 3.00
C ILE A 133 -8.14 -5.08 4.26
N ASP A 134 -9.27 -5.12 4.95
CA ASP A 134 -9.47 -6.00 6.10
C ASP A 134 -9.36 -7.47 5.67
N ALA A 135 -8.52 -8.24 6.35
CA ALA A 135 -8.50 -9.70 6.19
C ALA A 135 -9.80 -10.35 6.70
N ASN A 136 -10.50 -9.70 7.63
CA ASN A 136 -11.77 -10.16 8.18
C ASN A 136 -12.94 -9.41 7.55
N LYS A 137 -13.62 -10.06 6.60
CA LYS A 137 -14.81 -9.53 5.93
C LYS A 137 -15.90 -9.08 6.91
N GLN A 138 -16.11 -9.80 8.00
CA GLN A 138 -17.16 -9.46 8.97
C GLN A 138 -16.84 -8.16 9.71
N ALA A 139 -15.55 -7.88 9.98
CA ALA A 139 -15.15 -6.61 10.58
C ALA A 139 -15.52 -5.43 9.66
N TRP A 140 -15.19 -5.54 8.38
CA TRP A 140 -15.56 -4.57 7.35
C TRP A 140 -17.09 -4.37 7.28
N LEU A 141 -17.87 -5.43 7.13
CA LEU A 141 -19.34 -5.35 7.07
C LEU A 141 -19.94 -4.72 8.34
N ASN A 142 -19.40 -5.03 9.52
CA ASN A 142 -19.84 -4.44 10.77
C ASN A 142 -19.51 -2.94 10.85
N LYS A 143 -18.41 -2.50 10.26
CA LYS A 143 -18.05 -1.08 10.20
C LYS A 143 -18.99 -0.31 9.27
N LEU A 144 -19.37 -0.88 8.13
CA LEU A 144 -20.32 -0.26 7.20
C LEU A 144 -21.70 -0.01 7.81
N LYS A 145 -22.16 -0.90 8.71
CA LYS A 145 -23.45 -0.73 9.42
C LYS A 145 -23.46 0.41 10.44
N LYS A 146 -22.29 0.92 10.82
CA LYS A 146 -22.12 1.96 11.86
C LYS A 146 -21.88 3.36 11.27
N VAL A 147 -21.87 3.47 9.94
CA VAL A 147 -21.80 4.73 9.21
C VAL A 147 -23.21 5.20 8.94
#